data_AF-A0A7W1HSQ0-F1
#
_entry.id   AF-A0A7W1HSQ0-F1
#
_cell.length_a   1.000
_cell.length_b   1.000
_cell.length_c   1.000
_cell.angle_alpha   90.00
_cell.angle_beta   90.00
_cell.angle_gamma   90.00
#
_symmetry.space_group_name_H-M   'P 1'
#
loop_
_entity.id
_entity.type
_entity.pdbx_description
1 polymer ?
#
loop_
_entity_poly.entity_id
_entity_poly.type
_entity_poly.pdbx_seq_one_letter_code
_entity_poly.pdbx_strand_id
1 'polypeptide(L)' 'MRCPRCDGEDCIEIDIGLEDQDSVQFFSCRNCEQKWWKHEGGTLNLDEVLHLAARSDFK' A
#
# COMPACT_ATOMS: atom_id res chain seq x y z
N MET A 1 5.22 -5.47 -11.85
CA MET A 1 4.18 -4.42 -11.90
C MET A 1 4.74 -3.16 -12.57
N ARG A 2 3.90 -2.17 -12.93
CA ARG A 2 4.38 -0.88 -13.47
C ARG A 2 3.98 0.28 -12.57
N CYS A 3 4.87 1.25 -12.43
CA CYS A 3 4.58 2.48 -11.70
C CYS A 3 3.46 3.27 -12.40
N PRO A 4 2.38 3.64 -11.71
CA PRO A 4 1.24 4.35 -12.33
C PRO A 4 1.57 5.79 -12.77
N ARG A 5 2.76 6.31 -12.39
CA ARG A 5 3.18 7.68 -12.69
C ARG A 5 4.18 7.77 -13.85
N CYS A 6 5.15 6.86 -13.91
CA CYS A 6 6.25 6.94 -14.88
C CYS A 6 6.45 5.66 -15.71
N ASP A 7 5.55 4.69 -15.57
CA ASP A 7 5.60 3.36 -16.22
C ASP A 7 6.86 2.53 -15.95
N GLY A 8 7.68 2.95 -14.97
CA GLY A 8 8.89 2.23 -14.56
C GLY A 8 8.55 0.84 -14.02
N GLU A 9 9.37 -0.15 -14.38
CA GLU A 9 9.19 -1.56 -13.96
C GLU A 9 9.94 -1.88 -12.66
N ASP A 10 10.85 -1.00 -12.23
CA ASP A 10 11.60 -1.14 -10.99
C ASP A 10 10.81 -0.57 -9.79
N CYS A 11 9.92 -1.40 -9.25
CA CYS A 11 9.08 -1.08 -8.10
C CYS A 11 9.31 -2.08 -6.97
N ILE A 12 9.41 -1.57 -5.75
CA ILE A 12 9.39 -2.36 -4.51
C ILE A 12 7.92 -2.62 -4.16
N GLU A 13 7.63 -3.85 -3.75
CA GLU A 13 6.35 -4.30 -3.20
C GLU A 13 6.59 -4.89 -1.81
N ILE A 14 5.78 -4.48 -0.83
CA ILE A 14 5.84 -4.97 0.55
C ILE A 14 4.42 -5.29 0.99
N ASP A 15 4.15 -6.55 1.31
CA ASP A 15 2.89 -6.95 1.95
C ASP A 15 3.00 -6.72 3.46
N ILE A 16 2.04 -5.98 4.02
CA ILE A 16 1.98 -5.61 5.43
C ILE A 16 0.70 -6.20 6.01
N GLY A 17 0.84 -7.14 6.95
CA GLY A 17 -0.29 -7.65 7.72
C GLY A 17 -0.75 -6.64 8.76
N LEU A 18 -2.05 -6.46 8.87
CA LEU A 18 -2.73 -5.72 9.94
C LEU A 18 -3.31 -6.71 10.95
N GLU A 19 -3.83 -6.23 12.08
CA GLU A 19 -4.61 -7.10 12.96
C GLU A 19 -5.94 -7.47 12.28
N ASP A 20 -6.63 -8.52 12.77
CA ASP A 20 -7.85 -9.08 12.18
C ASP A 20 -7.72 -9.77 10.81
N GLN A 21 -6.53 -10.30 10.50
CA GLN A 21 -6.23 -11.05 9.26
C GLN A 21 -6.31 -10.21 7.98
N ASP A 22 -6.33 -8.88 8.12
CA ASP A 22 -6.30 -7.96 6.99
C ASP A 22 -4.86 -7.70 6.51
N SER A 23 -4.68 -7.28 5.26
CA SER A 23 -3.36 -6.94 4.74
C SER A 23 -3.41 -5.84 3.67
N VAL A 24 -2.41 -4.96 3.72
CA VAL A 24 -2.23 -3.90 2.73
C VAL A 24 -0.91 -4.11 2.00
N GLN A 25 -0.91 -3.77 0.72
CA GLN A 25 0.29 -3.82 -0.11
C GLN A 25 0.84 -2.41 -0.28
N PHE A 26 2.08 -2.21 0.12
CA PHE A 26 2.82 -0.98 -0.11
C PHE A 26 3.68 -1.09 -1.36
N PHE A 27 3.68 -0.03 -2.16
CA PHE A 27 4.52 0.05 -3.34
C PHE A 27 5.33 1.33 -3.40
N SER A 28 6.56 1.22 -3.88
CA SER A 28 7.44 2.36 -4.12
C SER A 28 8.23 2.19 -5.41
N CYS A 29 8.10 3.13 -6.35
CA CYS A 29 8.90 3.15 -7.55
C CYS A 29 10.30 3.71 -7.26
N ARG A 30 11.36 3.00 -7.69
CA ARG A 30 12.75 3.49 -7.54
C ARG A 30 13.13 4.58 -8.53
N ASN A 31 12.37 4.73 -9.62
CA ASN A 31 12.69 5.72 -10.67
C ASN A 31 12.13 7.12 -10.37
N CYS A 32 10.85 7.22 -9.99
CA CYS A 32 10.19 8.51 -9.77
C CYS A 32 9.73 8.72 -8.32
N GLU A 33 10.08 7.81 -7.43
CA GLU A 33 9.77 7.85 -5.99
C GLU A 33 8.27 7.87 -5.64
N GLN A 34 7.40 7.63 -6.62
CA GLN A 34 5.96 7.50 -6.39
C GLN A 34 5.71 6.35 -5.42
N LYS A 35 4.87 6.61 -4.42
CA LYS A 35 4.41 5.64 -3.43
C LYS A 35 2.90 5.49 -3.55
N TRP A 36 2.41 4.28 -3.37
CA TRP A 36 0.97 4.00 -3.38
C TRP A 36 0.68 2.73 -2.60
N TRP A 37 -0.58 2.58 -2.23
CA TRP A 37 -1.07 1.47 -1.41
C TRP A 37 -2.16 0.73 -2.15
N LYS A 38 -2.27 -0.57 -1.89
CA LYS A 38 -3.43 -1.36 -2.30
C LYS A 38 -3.99 -2.19 -1.18
N HIS A 39 -5.28 -2.47 -1.30
CA HIS A 39 -6.06 -3.34 -0.42
C HIS A 39 -7.15 -4.01 -1.26
N GLU A 40 -7.27 -5.33 -1.16
CA GLU A 40 -8.23 -6.13 -1.95
C GLU A 40 -8.22 -5.82 -3.47
N GLY A 41 -7.05 -5.44 -4.01
CA GLY A 41 -6.88 -5.06 -5.42
C GLY A 41 -7.25 -3.60 -5.78
N GLY A 42 -7.86 -2.86 -4.86
CA GLY A 42 -8.11 -1.42 -4.97
C GLY A 42 -6.90 -0.57 -4.57
N THR A 43 -6.83 0.69 -5.06
CA THR A 43 -5.80 1.64 -4.61
C THR A 43 -6.32 2.43 -3.43
N LEU A 44 -5.52 2.52 -2.37
CA LEU A 44 -5.82 3.32 -1.18
C LEU A 44 -4.95 4.56 -1.11
N ASN A 45 -5.49 5.62 -0.51
CA ASN A 45 -4.69 6.73 -0.01
C ASN A 45 -4.12 6.42 1.39
N LEU A 46 -3.18 7.26 1.85
CA LEU A 46 -2.54 7.04 3.15
C LEU A 46 -3.53 7.15 4.32
N ASP A 47 -4.49 8.09 4.26
CA ASP A 47 -5.47 8.26 5.33
C ASP A 47 -6.32 6.99 5.51
N GLU A 48 -6.74 6.35 4.42
CA GLU A 48 -7.47 5.08 4.45
C GLU A 48 -6.65 3.96 5.08
N VAL A 49 -5.35 3.85 4.73
CA VAL A 49 -4.45 2.87 5.34
C VAL A 49 -4.32 3.10 6.85
N LEU A 50 -4.20 4.36 7.28
CA LEU A 50 -4.14 4.70 8.71
C LEU A 50 -5.45 4.39 9.43
N HIS A 51 -6.60 4.58 8.80
CA HIS A 51 -7.89 4.18 9.37
C HIS A 51 -8.00 2.65 9.51
N LEU A 52 -7.53 1.88 8.53
CA LEU A 52 -7.48 0.42 8.63
C LEU A 52 -6.60 -0.03 9.79
N ALA A 53 -5.40 0.56 9.91
CA ALA A 53 -4.48 0.26 11.01
C ALA A 53 -5.02 0.70 12.37
N ALA A 54 -5.68 1.85 12.47
CA ALA A 54 -6.22 2.35 13.74
C ALA A 54 -7.46 1.58 14.21
N ARG A 55 -8.22 0.95 13.31
CA ARG A 55 -9.32 0.05 13.68
C ARG A 55 -8.82 -1.18 14.45
N SER A 56 -7.57 -1.56 14.25
CA SER A 56 -6.91 -2.63 14.98
C SER A 56 -6.67 -2.28 16.47
N ASP A 57 -6.73 -1.00 16.87
CA ASP A 57 -6.40 -0.57 18.25
C ASP A 57 -7.57 -0.63 19.26
N PHE A 58 -8.73 -1.20 18.90
CA PHE A 58 -9.82 -1.42 19.86
C PHE A 58 -9.81 -2.86 20.40
N LYS A 59 -8.96 -3.09 21.40
CA LYS A 59 -9.03 -4.29 22.26
C LYS A 59 -8.91 -3.95 23.74
#